data_AF-A0A0F9UUJ1-F1
#
_entry.id   AF-A0A0F9UUJ1-F1
#
_cell.length_a   1.000
_cell.length_b   1.000
_cell.length_c   1.000
_cell.angle_alpha   90.00
_cell.angle_beta   90.00
_cell.angle_gamma   90.00
#
_symmetry.space_group_name_H-M   'P 1'
#
loop_
_entity.id
_entity.type
_entity.pdbx_description
1 polymer ?
#
loop_
_entity_poly.entity_id
_entity_poly.type
_entity_poly.pdbx_seq_one_letter_code
_entity_poly.pdbx_strand_id
1 'polypeptide(L)'
;MTISIPESEMIEDTVICTACGGDCCKKCSGAYHPDDLKPVTVDSLASRFADGIYAIDWWEGDVRPGKDEWPISLFIRPAHVGITKLHDPSWGGVCIHWNATNGCCFELHHRPKTCRELVPKDNGNCIGPFNKEEAAMAWVPYQQKIEKAAVIARQQR
;
A
#
# COMPACT_ATOMS: atom_id res chain seq x y z
N MET A 1 3.66 7.73 -17.85
CA MET A 1 4.80 6.80 -17.73
C MET A 1 5.17 6.79 -16.26
N THR A 2 4.82 5.76 -15.52
CA THR A 2 5.27 5.60 -14.14
C THR A 2 6.74 5.20 -14.20
N ILE A 3 7.63 6.10 -13.80
CA ILE A 3 9.05 5.82 -13.67
C ILE A 3 9.18 4.91 -12.45
N SER A 4 9.31 3.60 -12.68
CA SER A 4 9.70 2.67 -11.62
C SER A 4 11.18 2.83 -11.35
N ILE A 5 11.55 3.06 -10.09
CA ILE A 5 12.95 3.07 -9.67
C ILE A 5 13.52 1.65 -9.89
N PRO A 6 14.64 1.49 -10.63
CA PRO A 6 15.30 0.19 -10.80
C PRO A 6 15.66 -0.43 -9.44
N GLU A 7 15.66 -1.75 -9.34
CA GLU A 7 16.00 -2.44 -8.09
C GLU A 7 17.38 -2.06 -7.54
N SER A 8 18.34 -1.76 -8.41
CA SER A 8 19.68 -1.26 -8.07
C SER A 8 19.70 0.13 -7.43
N GLU A 9 18.58 0.86 -7.46
CA GLU A 9 18.44 2.22 -6.92
C GLU A 9 17.50 2.27 -5.69
N MET A 10 16.93 1.12 -5.28
CA MET A 10 16.20 1.04 -4.01
C MET A 10 17.19 1.10 -2.84
N ILE A 11 16.97 2.01 -1.89
CA ILE A 11 17.90 2.26 -0.79
C ILE A 11 17.22 1.99 0.54
N GLU A 12 17.70 0.97 1.24
CA GLU A 12 17.50 0.82 2.67
C GLU A 12 18.78 1.25 3.39
N ASP A 13 18.78 2.48 3.90
CA ASP A 13 19.85 2.93 4.79
C ASP A 13 19.56 2.42 6.20
N THR A 14 20.19 1.31 6.57
CA THR A 14 19.94 0.64 7.86
C THR A 14 20.31 1.52 9.06
N VAL A 15 21.23 2.48 8.90
CA VAL A 15 21.60 3.40 9.97
C VAL A 15 20.47 4.41 10.20
N ILE A 16 20.01 5.07 9.14
CA ILE A 16 18.90 6.04 9.21
C ILE A 16 17.59 5.33 9.64
N CYS A 17 17.28 4.18 9.04
CA CYS A 17 16.06 3.44 9.33
C CYS A 17 16.01 2.93 10.77
N THR A 18 17.14 2.47 11.32
CA THR A 18 17.21 2.03 12.73
C THR A 18 17.03 3.22 13.66
N ALA A 19 17.69 4.35 13.38
CA ALA A 19 17.56 5.57 14.18
C ALA A 19 16.13 6.13 14.18
N CYS A 20 15.40 6.05 13.07
CA CYS A 20 14.01 6.51 12.99
C CYS A 20 13.00 5.57 13.66
N GLY A 21 13.41 4.34 14.01
CA GLY A 21 12.56 3.37 14.71
C GLY A 21 11.24 3.07 14.00
N GLY A 22 11.23 3.13 12.66
CA GLY A 22 10.07 2.79 11.82
C GLY A 22 8.93 3.80 11.83
N ASP A 23 9.21 5.09 11.96
CA ASP A 23 8.19 6.14 11.93
C ASP A 23 7.28 6.07 10.70
N CYS A 24 7.80 5.67 9.54
CA CYS A 24 7.00 5.41 8.35
C CYS A 24 5.95 4.31 8.58
N CYS A 25 6.33 3.17 9.16
CA CYS A 25 5.42 2.06 9.44
C CYS A 25 4.43 2.35 10.57
N LYS A 26 4.77 3.23 11.52
CA LYS A 26 3.90 3.59 12.65
C LYS A 26 2.88 4.67 12.30
N LYS A 27 3.18 5.53 11.31
CA LYS A 27 2.31 6.63 10.89
C LYS A 27 1.19 6.18 9.96
N CYS A 28 1.53 5.53 8.85
CA CYS A 28 0.56 4.98 7.91
C CYS A 28 1.25 3.93 7.03
N SER A 29 0.57 2.81 6.77
CA SER A 29 1.06 1.82 5.81
C SER A 29 1.18 2.39 4.39
N GLY A 30 2.17 1.92 3.65
CA GLY A 30 2.31 2.25 2.23
C GLY A 30 1.25 1.59 1.34
N ALA A 31 1.30 1.82 0.04
CA ALA A 31 0.40 1.21 -0.94
C ALA A 31 1.13 0.25 -1.87
N TYR A 32 0.44 -0.82 -2.24
CA TYR A 32 0.90 -1.77 -3.24
C TYR A 32 0.67 -1.21 -4.64
N HIS A 33 1.59 -1.49 -5.56
CA HIS A 33 1.34 -1.42 -7.00
C HIS A 33 0.67 -2.72 -7.46
N PRO A 34 -0.14 -2.74 -8.54
CA PRO A 34 -0.68 -3.98 -9.09
C PRO A 34 0.38 -5.05 -9.39
N ASP A 35 1.60 -4.63 -9.75
CA ASP A 35 2.72 -5.55 -9.99
C ASP A 35 3.17 -6.29 -8.73
N ASP A 36 3.01 -5.71 -7.54
CA ASP A 36 3.33 -6.34 -6.26
C ASP A 36 2.40 -7.52 -5.96
N LEU A 37 1.20 -7.49 -6.54
CA LEU A 37 0.12 -8.43 -6.25
C LEU A 37 -0.25 -9.27 -7.48
N LYS A 38 0.64 -9.40 -8.45
CA LYS A 38 0.43 -10.27 -9.60
C LYS A 38 0.26 -11.75 -9.15
N PRO A 39 -0.60 -12.53 -9.81
CA PRO A 39 -1.58 -12.08 -10.82
C PRO A 39 -2.72 -11.27 -10.17
N VAL A 40 -3.29 -10.31 -10.92
CA VAL A 40 -4.41 -9.46 -10.45
C VAL A 40 -5.73 -9.97 -11.02
N THR A 41 -6.24 -11.05 -10.43
CA THR A 41 -7.57 -11.64 -10.69
C THR A 41 -8.50 -11.46 -9.49
N VAL A 42 -9.82 -11.59 -9.71
CA VAL A 42 -10.81 -11.50 -8.61
C VAL A 42 -10.50 -12.50 -7.50
N ASP A 43 -10.25 -13.76 -7.84
CA ASP A 43 -9.96 -14.81 -6.85
C ASP A 43 -8.67 -14.54 -6.09
N SER A 44 -7.61 -14.13 -6.80
CA SER A 44 -6.32 -13.83 -6.18
C SER A 44 -6.38 -12.64 -5.22
N LEU A 45 -7.27 -11.67 -5.47
CA LEU A 45 -7.50 -10.54 -4.58
C LEU A 45 -8.41 -10.95 -3.42
N ALA A 46 -9.44 -11.76 -3.67
CA ALA A 46 -10.35 -12.23 -2.64
C ALA A 46 -9.63 -13.06 -1.59
N SER A 47 -8.74 -13.98 -2.00
CA SER A 47 -7.91 -14.76 -1.07
C SER A 47 -7.02 -13.85 -0.22
N ARG A 48 -6.32 -12.89 -0.84
CA ARG A 48 -5.50 -11.91 -0.09
C ARG A 48 -6.34 -11.11 0.89
N PHE A 49 -7.51 -10.64 0.47
CA PHE A 49 -8.42 -9.93 1.35
C PHE A 49 -8.93 -10.82 2.49
N ALA A 50 -9.07 -12.14 2.33
CA ALA A 50 -9.44 -13.03 3.42
C ALA A 50 -8.34 -13.13 4.50
N ASP A 51 -7.06 -13.04 4.14
CA ASP A 51 -5.90 -13.23 5.05
C ASP A 51 -5.79 -12.21 6.19
N GLY A 52 -6.57 -11.12 6.17
CA GLY A 52 -6.56 -10.11 7.24
C GLY A 52 -5.44 -9.08 7.15
N ILE A 53 -4.43 -9.30 6.32
CA ILE A 53 -3.23 -8.45 6.25
C ILE A 53 -3.30 -7.34 5.18
N TYR A 54 -4.34 -7.35 4.35
CA TYR A 54 -4.59 -6.35 3.31
C TYR A 54 -5.83 -5.51 3.63
N ALA A 55 -5.80 -4.25 3.22
CA ALA A 55 -6.90 -3.32 3.27
C ALA A 55 -7.08 -2.59 1.94
N ILE A 56 -8.30 -2.13 1.70
CA ILE A 56 -8.70 -1.28 0.59
C ILE A 56 -8.83 0.14 1.13
N ASP A 57 -8.10 1.04 0.50
CA ASP A 57 -8.15 2.48 0.75
C ASP A 57 -8.54 3.17 -0.57
N TRP A 58 -8.76 4.48 -0.55
CA TRP A 58 -9.20 5.21 -1.72
C TRP A 58 -8.67 6.64 -1.77
N TRP A 59 -8.42 7.11 -2.99
CA TRP A 59 -8.33 8.53 -3.28
C TRP A 59 -9.73 9.13 -3.39
N GLU A 60 -9.92 10.31 -2.81
CA GLU A 60 -11.15 11.08 -2.91
C GLU A 60 -11.29 11.69 -4.31
N GLY A 61 -12.22 11.15 -5.10
CA GLY A 61 -12.50 11.57 -6.48
C GLY A 61 -11.90 10.64 -7.55
N ASP A 62 -12.03 11.10 -8.79
CA ASP A 62 -11.57 10.38 -9.97
C ASP A 62 -10.12 10.73 -10.26
N VAL A 63 -9.25 9.74 -10.16
CA VAL A 63 -7.81 9.93 -10.41
C VAL A 63 -7.50 10.05 -11.91
N ARG A 64 -8.43 9.72 -12.81
CA ARG A 64 -8.19 9.76 -14.26
C ARG A 64 -8.19 11.22 -14.74
N PRO A 65 -7.23 11.64 -15.58
CA PRO A 65 -7.11 13.03 -15.99
C PRO A 65 -8.38 13.54 -16.71
N GLY A 66 -8.92 14.67 -16.23
CA GLY A 66 -10.10 15.31 -16.83
C GLY A 66 -11.40 14.55 -16.64
N LYS A 67 -11.46 13.62 -15.68
CA LYS A 67 -12.64 12.84 -15.32
C LYS A 67 -13.16 13.22 -13.94
N ASP A 68 -14.45 13.04 -13.72
CA ASP A 68 -15.15 13.31 -12.47
C ASP A 68 -16.26 12.28 -12.19
N GLU A 69 -16.25 11.14 -12.90
CA GLU A 69 -17.35 10.18 -12.84
C GLU A 69 -17.27 9.28 -11.58
N TRP A 70 -16.10 9.19 -10.96
CA TRP A 70 -15.87 8.36 -9.77
C TRP A 70 -15.81 9.21 -8.50
N PRO A 71 -16.65 8.92 -7.49
CA PRO A 71 -16.56 9.59 -6.19
C PRO A 71 -15.30 9.19 -5.42
N ILE A 72 -14.76 7.99 -5.70
CA ILE A 72 -13.54 7.46 -5.09
C ILE A 72 -12.77 6.59 -6.09
N SER A 73 -11.45 6.54 -5.95
CA SER A 73 -10.57 5.64 -6.72
C SER A 73 -9.82 4.71 -5.77
N LEU A 74 -10.12 3.41 -5.83
CA LEU A 74 -9.63 2.40 -4.88
C LEU A 74 -8.17 2.01 -5.13
N PHE A 75 -7.45 1.68 -4.08
CA PHE A 75 -6.15 1.02 -4.13
C PHE A 75 -5.96 0.08 -2.93
N ILE A 76 -4.92 -0.75 -2.96
CA ILE A 76 -4.65 -1.76 -1.95
C ILE A 76 -3.42 -1.37 -1.13
N ARG A 77 -3.50 -1.54 0.20
CA ARG A 77 -2.41 -1.33 1.15
C ARG A 77 -2.35 -2.45 2.19
N PRO A 78 -1.23 -2.60 2.94
CA PRO A 78 -1.25 -3.39 4.15
C PRO A 78 -2.29 -2.85 5.14
N ALA A 79 -2.95 -3.75 5.84
CA ALA A 79 -3.86 -3.41 6.93
C ALA A 79 -3.11 -2.72 8.08
N HIS A 80 -3.86 -2.04 8.94
CA HIS A 80 -3.34 -1.53 10.20
C HIS A 80 -3.64 -2.49 11.36
N VAL A 81 -2.76 -2.51 12.35
CA VAL A 81 -2.90 -3.31 13.57
C VAL A 81 -4.24 -3.00 14.25
N GLY A 82 -5.01 -4.05 14.55
CA GLY A 82 -6.30 -3.93 15.24
C GLY A 82 -7.49 -3.54 14.34
N ILE A 83 -7.26 -3.25 13.06
CA ILE A 83 -8.33 -2.95 12.11
C ILE A 83 -8.79 -4.23 11.42
N THR A 84 -10.07 -4.59 11.62
CA THR A 84 -10.68 -5.80 11.03
C THR A 84 -11.47 -5.50 9.76
N LYS A 85 -11.75 -4.22 9.48
CA LYS A 85 -12.48 -3.80 8.28
C LYS A 85 -11.59 -3.90 7.05
N LEU A 86 -12.13 -4.49 5.98
CA LEU A 86 -11.42 -4.56 4.70
C LEU A 86 -11.32 -3.18 4.02
N HIS A 87 -12.36 -2.37 4.11
CA HIS A 87 -12.31 -0.98 3.64
C HIS A 87 -11.89 -0.10 4.81
N ASP A 88 -10.74 0.53 4.70
CA ASP A 88 -10.11 1.32 5.75
C ASP A 88 -9.41 2.55 5.15
N PRO A 89 -10.13 3.68 5.01
CA PRO A 89 -9.56 4.95 4.54
C PRO A 89 -8.93 5.76 5.69
N SER A 90 -8.48 5.11 6.76
CA SER A 90 -7.94 5.80 7.92
C SER A 90 -6.72 6.64 7.55
N TRP A 91 -6.64 7.82 8.17
CA TRP A 91 -5.57 8.80 7.92
C TRP A 91 -4.26 8.44 8.65
N GLY A 92 -4.20 7.26 9.28
CA GLY A 92 -3.03 6.76 9.95
C GLY A 92 -3.31 5.45 10.72
N GLY A 93 -2.23 4.81 11.13
CA GLY A 93 -2.25 3.53 11.83
C GLY A 93 -0.92 2.80 11.69
N VAL A 94 -0.66 1.89 12.64
CA VAL A 94 0.54 1.06 12.61
C VAL A 94 0.34 -0.03 11.57
N CYS A 95 1.22 -0.09 10.57
CA CYS A 95 1.24 -1.14 9.56
C CYS A 95 1.31 -2.52 10.21
N ILE A 96 0.50 -3.47 9.74
CA ILE A 96 0.47 -4.83 10.28
C ILE A 96 1.80 -5.60 10.15
N HIS A 97 2.68 -5.13 9.26
CA HIS A 97 4.02 -5.69 9.06
C HIS A 97 5.11 -5.05 9.94
N TRP A 98 4.75 -4.11 10.81
CA TRP A 98 5.69 -3.49 11.75
C TRP A 98 5.99 -4.42 12.92
N ASN A 99 7.28 -4.60 13.23
CA ASN A 99 7.77 -5.30 14.40
C ASN A 99 8.75 -4.40 15.15
N ALA A 100 8.57 -4.25 16.47
CA ALA A 100 9.40 -3.36 17.28
C ALA A 100 10.87 -3.81 17.38
N THR A 101 11.16 -5.10 17.20
CA THR A 101 12.51 -5.66 17.26
C THR A 101 13.21 -5.62 15.90
N ASN A 102 12.50 -6.00 14.84
CA ASN A 102 13.10 -6.25 13.52
C ASN A 102 12.72 -5.22 12.46
N GLY A 103 11.86 -4.25 12.79
CA GLY A 103 11.35 -3.30 11.83
C GLY A 103 10.27 -3.91 10.92
N CYS A 104 10.31 -3.59 9.63
CA CYS A 104 9.38 -4.19 8.65
C CYS A 104 9.70 -5.68 8.47
N CYS A 105 8.71 -6.56 8.56
CA CYS A 105 8.91 -8.00 8.38
C CYS A 105 9.18 -8.44 6.93
N PHE A 106 9.26 -7.51 5.98
CA PHE A 106 9.62 -7.77 4.59
C PHE A 106 11.01 -7.23 4.26
N GLU A 107 11.76 -8.04 3.51
CA GLU A 107 12.92 -7.59 2.74
C GLU A 107 12.53 -6.43 1.83
N LEU A 108 13.46 -5.50 1.58
CA LEU A 108 13.18 -4.27 0.83
C LEU A 108 12.40 -4.53 -0.47
N HIS A 109 12.85 -5.46 -1.32
CA HIS A 109 12.20 -5.76 -2.61
C HIS A 109 10.77 -6.32 -2.50
N HIS A 110 10.39 -6.91 -1.35
CA HIS A 110 9.05 -7.44 -1.11
C HIS A 110 8.07 -6.42 -0.50
N ARG A 111 8.56 -5.27 -0.02
CA ARG A 111 7.70 -4.22 0.57
C ARG A 111 6.77 -3.63 -0.47
N PRO A 112 5.62 -3.04 -0.10
CA PRO A 112 4.77 -2.30 -1.05
C PRO A 112 5.57 -1.23 -1.82
N LYS A 113 5.24 -0.98 -3.10
CA LYS A 113 5.96 -0.01 -3.95
C LYS A 113 6.24 1.33 -3.27
N THR A 114 5.24 1.96 -2.65
CA THR A 114 5.47 3.26 -1.99
C THR A 114 6.52 3.17 -0.88
N CYS A 115 6.67 2.00 -0.22
CA CYS A 115 7.65 1.79 0.85
C CYS A 115 9.07 1.59 0.29
N ARG A 116 9.18 0.92 -0.86
CA ARG A 116 10.47 0.65 -1.52
C ARG A 116 11.10 1.88 -2.14
N GLU A 117 10.27 2.83 -2.51
CA GLU A 117 10.67 4.06 -3.19
C GLU A 117 10.86 5.24 -2.23
N LEU A 118 10.70 5.02 -0.92
CA LEU A 118 11.07 6.02 0.08
C LEU A 118 12.58 6.25 0.06
N VAL A 119 12.98 7.52 -0.04
CA VAL A 119 14.36 7.93 0.19
C VAL A 119 14.54 8.20 1.68
N PRO A 120 15.42 7.46 2.38
CA PRO A 120 15.70 7.70 3.80
C PRO A 120 16.18 9.14 4.06
N LYS A 121 15.73 9.73 5.15
CA LYS A 121 16.13 11.06 5.63
C LYS A 121 16.37 11.02 7.13
N ASP A 122 17.42 11.69 7.60
CA ASP A 122 17.82 11.71 9.02
C ASP A 122 16.71 12.23 9.96
N ASN A 123 15.80 13.06 9.43
CA ASN A 123 14.68 13.61 10.18
C ASN A 123 13.40 12.73 10.15
N GLY A 124 13.48 11.51 9.59
CA GLY A 124 12.34 10.58 9.48
C GLY A 124 11.28 10.97 8.45
N ASN A 125 11.38 12.14 7.81
CA ASN A 125 10.47 12.58 6.75
C ASN A 125 10.88 12.00 5.40
N CYS A 126 10.96 10.67 5.34
CA CYS A 126 11.25 9.96 4.11
C CYS A 126 10.17 10.28 3.06
N ILE A 127 10.60 10.62 1.85
CA ILE A 127 9.72 10.95 0.73
C ILE A 127 10.05 10.03 -0.44
N GLY A 128 9.01 9.57 -1.13
CA GLY A 128 9.12 8.82 -2.37
C GLY A 128 8.32 9.51 -3.47
N PRO A 129 8.62 9.23 -4.75
CA PRO A 129 7.82 9.75 -5.86
C PRO A 129 6.39 9.22 -5.83
N PHE A 130 6.21 7.97 -5.39
CA PHE A 130 4.93 7.27 -5.43
C PHE A 130 4.06 7.56 -4.20
N ASN A 131 2.96 8.28 -4.41
CA ASN A 131 2.03 8.75 -3.37
C ASN A 131 0.65 8.06 -3.47
N LYS A 132 -0.32 8.48 -2.63
CA LYS A 132 -1.68 7.91 -2.58
C LYS A 132 -2.43 8.05 -3.91
N GLU A 133 -2.30 9.20 -4.58
CA GLU A 133 -2.90 9.47 -5.88
C GLU A 133 -2.29 8.54 -6.94
N GLU A 134 -0.97 8.41 -6.98
CA GLU A 134 -0.29 7.53 -7.93
C GLU A 134 -0.62 6.04 -7.69
N ALA A 135 -0.81 5.64 -6.43
CA ALA A 135 -1.32 4.32 -6.09
C ALA A 135 -2.72 4.10 -6.66
N ALA A 136 -3.66 5.02 -6.41
CA ALA A 136 -5.02 4.95 -6.97
C ALA A 136 -4.99 4.90 -8.51
N MET A 137 -4.15 5.72 -9.14
CA MET A 137 -3.96 5.74 -10.60
C MET A 137 -3.51 4.37 -11.13
N ALA A 138 -2.54 3.73 -10.47
CA ALA A 138 -2.05 2.41 -10.88
C ALA A 138 -3.15 1.33 -10.83
N TRP A 139 -4.09 1.45 -9.90
CA TRP A 139 -5.21 0.52 -9.72
C TRP A 139 -6.44 0.82 -10.59
N VAL A 140 -6.44 1.89 -11.41
CA VAL A 140 -7.55 2.23 -12.32
C VAL A 140 -8.04 1.06 -13.18
N PRO A 141 -7.18 0.24 -13.83
CA PRO A 141 -7.63 -0.88 -14.67
C PRO A 141 -8.32 -2.01 -13.88
N TYR A 142 -8.27 -1.97 -12.55
CA TYR A 142 -8.62 -3.08 -11.67
C TYR A 142 -9.74 -2.74 -10.67
N GLN A 143 -10.34 -1.54 -10.73
CA GLN A 143 -11.40 -1.10 -9.80
C GLN A 143 -12.52 -2.15 -9.63
N GLN A 144 -13.10 -2.62 -10.75
CA GLN A 144 -14.15 -3.64 -10.71
C GLN A 144 -13.69 -4.97 -10.10
N LYS A 145 -12.40 -5.32 -10.25
CA LYS A 145 -11.86 -6.56 -9.65
C LYS A 145 -11.70 -6.41 -8.15
N ILE A 146 -11.23 -5.25 -7.67
CA ILE A 146 -11.14 -4.95 -6.24
C ILE A 146 -12.52 -5.05 -5.60
N GLU A 147 -13.53 -4.41 -6.18
CA GLU A 147 -14.90 -4.42 -5.65
C GLU A 147 -15.49 -5.83 -5.59
N LYS A 148 -15.41 -6.59 -6.69
CA LYS A 148 -15.89 -7.97 -6.73
C LYS A 148 -15.17 -8.87 -5.72
N ALA A 149 -13.85 -8.75 -5.65
CA ALA A 149 -13.04 -9.50 -4.69
C ALA A 149 -13.40 -9.15 -3.24
N ALA A 150 -13.67 -7.88 -2.95
CA ALA A 150 -14.08 -7.45 -1.62
C ALA A 150 -15.44 -8.01 -1.20
N VAL A 151 -16.40 -8.11 -2.13
CA VAL A 151 -17.70 -8.74 -1.87
C VAL A 151 -17.51 -10.22 -1.52
N ILE A 152 -16.68 -10.94 -2.26
CA ILE A 152 -16.38 -12.35 -2.01
C ILE A 152 -15.68 -12.53 -0.65
N ALA A 153 -14.65 -11.74 -0.36
CA ALA A 153 -13.88 -11.85 0.88
C ALA A 153 -14.73 -11.57 2.13
N ARG A 154 -15.74 -10.69 2.04
CA ARG A 154 -16.68 -10.44 3.16
C ARG A 154 -17.54 -11.64 3.52
N GLN A 155 -17.74 -12.58 2.59
CA GLN A 155 -18.49 -13.82 2.85
C GLN A 155 -17.61 -14.91 3.51
N GLN A 156 -16.30 -14.69 3.54
CA GLN A 156 -15.30 -15.65 4.04
C GLN A 156 -14.71 -15.24 5.40
N ARG A 157 -15.08 -14.07 5.92
CA ARG A 157 -14.60 -13.49 7.19
C ARG A 157 -15.67 -13.54 8.26
#